data_AF-A0A821YEE6-F1
#
_entry.id   AF-A0A821YEE6-F1
#
_cell.length_a   1.000
_cell.length_b   1.000
_cell.length_c   1.000
_cell.angle_alpha   90.00
_cell.angle_beta   90.00
_cell.angle_gamma   90.00
#
_symmetry.space_group_name_H-M   'P 1'
#
loop_
_entity.id
_entity.type
_entity.pdbx_description
1 polymer ?
#
loop_
_entity_poly.entity_id
_entity_poly.type
_entity_poly.pdbx_seq_one_letter_code
_entity_poly.pdbx_strand_id
1 'polypeptide(L)'
;LRNIHYAKTIKILNILSNGGAYMQPPVIVIEYDELTLSDIGKGTLVEITFETEYRMNLDSHIRDVWIAIGVLCGLGIILALIQTCIWHSRAGKQIIDLGTIGKFLLYIIHIVGTIFFIVMVGVSLWWLIFFKRPGSAFLVIPTSIQQTSFTVLVVVTFILKSLDILHIIIRQSNIDIFFMDWEKPKSNDITDVSVWRTYFVANEYSELQTFRRVNSTFHIIAVLFFLKVINLENVATAQPGTNLFPSSSNYNADYNGILRVGIAFSMWLATALVQYLVYVIFYQRFVEDRIINFIDLCSVSNISVFILMDNQYGYYIHGRSPHGITDVDMKEMMINLERESQANSGRRGLETNSDDQIFIIKVDRPVRSQYDLLLRSYQHRILTRVNKKIEERESEILLVSYRGLNEFLCAFINRSLPTYPYTIRHRNLFENLLNCEFRTANTSELLDHTESLFLIDHDRNFSKTIFAGYENSLFIWNTATFLFVDYFASNYVLAAIITYLLNLIAVQIRQSLGQQNLAKKTLIPKSFLI
;
A
#
# COMPACT_ATOMS: atom_id res chain seq x y z
N LEU A 1 61.19 40.79 2.61
CA LEU A 1 60.87 39.35 2.64
C LEU A 1 60.34 38.98 1.27
N ARG A 2 61.04 38.13 0.51
CA ARG A 2 60.58 37.66 -0.80
C ARG A 2 59.72 36.42 -0.55
N ASN A 3 58.42 36.52 -0.80
CA ASN A 3 57.51 35.37 -0.75
C ASN A 3 57.44 34.75 -2.15
N ILE A 4 57.29 33.43 -2.23
CA ILE A 4 57.07 32.73 -3.49
C ILE A 4 55.59 32.42 -3.60
N HIS A 5 54.96 32.90 -4.67
CA HIS A 5 53.58 32.57 -4.98
C HIS A 5 53.51 31.26 -5.76
N TYR A 6 52.63 30.37 -5.37
CA TYR A 6 52.30 29.16 -6.13
C TYR A 6 50.78 29.08 -6.33
N ALA A 7 50.35 28.41 -7.40
CA ALA A 7 48.94 28.17 -7.65
C ALA A 7 48.44 27.08 -6.70
N LYS A 8 47.61 27.47 -5.73
CA LYS A 8 47.00 26.56 -4.76
C LYS A 8 45.82 25.83 -5.36
N THR A 9 44.98 26.56 -6.10
CA THR A 9 43.75 26.04 -6.70
C THR A 9 43.70 26.47 -8.15
N ILE A 10 43.55 25.51 -9.07
CA ILE A 10 43.30 25.78 -10.49
C ILE A 10 41.91 25.23 -10.82
N LYS A 11 40.96 26.14 -11.07
CA LYS A 11 39.59 25.77 -11.44
C LYS A 11 39.32 26.08 -12.91
N ILE A 12 38.90 25.08 -13.68
CA ILE A 12 38.41 25.27 -15.05
C ILE A 12 36.89 25.30 -15.03
N LEU A 13 36.31 26.44 -15.39
CA LEU A 13 34.87 26.65 -15.48
C LEU A 13 34.41 26.50 -16.93
N ASN A 14 33.63 25.44 -17.19
CA ASN A 14 33.00 25.19 -18.48
C ASN A 14 31.53 25.59 -18.42
N ILE A 15 31.13 26.64 -19.13
CA ILE A 15 29.75 27.13 -19.14
C ILE A 15 29.04 26.62 -20.40
N LEU A 16 27.96 25.86 -20.22
CA LEU A 16 27.08 25.47 -21.33
C LEU A 16 26.10 26.60 -21.66
N SER A 17 25.92 26.88 -22.95
CA SER A 17 24.89 27.81 -23.41
C SER A 17 23.48 27.26 -23.15
N ASN A 18 22.50 28.14 -22.94
CA ASN A 18 21.09 27.75 -22.83
C ASN A 18 20.67 26.91 -24.05
N GLY A 19 20.30 25.64 -23.83
CA GLY A 19 19.93 24.68 -24.87
C GLY A 19 21.00 23.64 -25.24
N GLY A 20 22.18 23.66 -24.60
CA GLY A 20 23.18 22.58 -24.70
C GLY A 20 23.89 22.43 -26.05
N ALA A 21 23.70 23.39 -26.97
CA ALA A 21 24.24 23.30 -28.33
C ALA A 21 25.73 23.69 -28.42
N TYR A 22 26.22 24.61 -27.57
CA TYR A 22 27.61 25.08 -27.59
C TYR A 22 28.16 25.30 -26.17
N MET A 23 29.45 25.00 -25.98
CA MET A 23 30.17 25.40 -24.76
C MET A 23 30.78 26.78 -24.99
N GLN A 24 30.64 27.66 -24.01
CA GLN A 24 31.36 28.94 -24.00
C GLN A 24 32.87 28.69 -23.77
N PRO A 25 33.75 29.63 -24.17
CA PRO A 25 35.17 29.53 -23.88
C PRO A 25 35.40 29.29 -22.37
N PRO A 26 36.24 28.30 -22.00
CA PRO A 26 36.47 27.95 -20.61
C PRO A 26 37.15 29.09 -19.87
N VAL A 27 36.71 29.35 -18.65
CA VAL A 27 37.33 30.35 -17.77
C VAL A 27 38.22 29.64 -16.77
N ILE A 28 39.50 29.99 -16.72
CA ILE A 28 40.44 29.44 -15.73
C ILE A 28 40.55 30.42 -14.58
N VAL A 29 40.19 29.97 -13.38
CA VAL A 29 40.34 30.73 -12.14
C VAL A 29 41.51 30.12 -11.35
N ILE A 30 42.56 30.90 -11.16
CA ILE A 30 43.77 30.49 -10.43
C ILE A 30 43.81 31.25 -9.10
N GLU A 31 43.79 30.52 -8.01
CA GLU A 31 44.01 31.05 -6.67
C GLU A 31 45.48 30.81 -6.28
N TYR A 32 46.16 31.89 -5.90
CA TYR A 32 47.57 31.85 -5.49
C TYR A 32 47.69 31.88 -3.98
N ASP A 33 48.67 31.16 -3.45
CA ASP A 33 49.06 31.18 -2.03
C ASP A 33 50.56 31.42 -1.90
N GLU A 34 51.00 31.85 -0.71
CA GLU A 34 52.34 32.35 -0.46
C GLU A 34 53.15 31.39 0.43
N LEU A 35 54.38 31.09 0.00
CA LEU A 35 55.38 30.42 0.80
C LEU A 35 56.46 31.41 1.24
N THR A 36 56.84 31.34 2.52
CA THR A 36 57.99 32.09 3.01
C THR A 36 59.30 31.35 2.70
N LEU A 37 60.38 32.11 2.44
CA LEU A 37 61.71 31.55 2.14
C LEU A 37 62.24 30.59 3.22
N SER A 38 61.75 30.70 4.47
CA SER A 38 62.10 29.80 5.57
C SER A 38 61.54 28.38 5.45
N ASP A 39 60.58 28.16 4.55
CA ASP A 39 59.92 26.87 4.36
C ASP A 39 60.54 26.09 3.19
N ILE A 40 61.34 26.75 2.35
CA ILE A 40 62.00 26.16 1.19
C ILE A 40 63.16 25.27 1.65
N GLY A 41 63.17 24.02 1.18
CA GLY A 41 64.21 23.04 1.52
C GLY A 41 63.90 22.18 2.76
N LYS A 42 62.79 22.42 3.46
CA LYS A 42 62.32 21.60 4.60
C LYS A 42 61.44 20.41 4.20
N GLY A 43 61.21 20.20 2.90
CA GLY A 43 60.34 19.13 2.40
C GLY A 43 58.86 19.35 2.66
N THR A 44 58.43 20.60 2.85
CA THR A 44 57.01 20.97 2.95
C THR A 44 56.29 20.62 1.66
N LEU A 45 55.43 19.59 1.74
CA LEU A 45 54.55 19.20 0.65
C LEU A 45 53.40 20.22 0.56
N VAL A 46 53.17 20.69 -0.65
CA VAL A 46 52.14 21.68 -0.95
C VAL A 46 51.07 20.98 -1.76
N GLU A 47 49.84 20.99 -1.25
CA GLU A 47 48.70 20.39 -1.94
C GLU A 47 48.18 21.36 -2.99
N ILE A 48 48.30 20.99 -4.26
CA ILE A 48 47.75 21.74 -5.39
C ILE A 48 46.46 21.04 -5.81
N THR A 49 45.36 21.79 -5.80
CA THR A 49 44.05 21.26 -6.18
C THR A 49 43.69 21.69 -7.59
N PHE A 50 43.29 20.71 -8.41
CA PHE A 50 42.79 20.94 -9.76
C PHE A 50 41.33 20.51 -9.83
N GLU A 51 40.45 21.43 -10.20
CA GLU A 51 39.00 21.21 -10.27
C GLU A 51 38.48 21.63 -11.64
N THR A 52 37.57 20.83 -12.21
CA THR A 52 36.85 21.21 -13.42
C THR A 52 35.36 21.23 -13.09
N GLU A 53 34.75 22.40 -13.18
CA GLU A 53 33.33 22.60 -12.86
C GLU A 53 32.57 22.93 -14.15
N TYR A 54 31.50 22.19 -14.39
CA TYR A 54 30.56 22.46 -15.47
C TYR A 54 29.39 23.24 -14.90
N ARG A 55 29.00 24.33 -15.56
CA ARG A 55 27.84 25.14 -15.18
C ARG A 55 26.86 25.27 -16.33
N MET A 56 25.58 25.20 -16.00
CA MET A 56 24.47 25.46 -16.89
C MET A 56 23.43 26.26 -16.11
N ASN A 57 22.76 27.20 -16.78
CA ASN A 57 21.59 27.82 -16.17
C ASN A 57 20.46 26.79 -16.09
N LEU A 58 20.13 26.37 -14.87
CA LEU A 58 19.09 25.38 -14.58
C LEU A 58 17.79 26.02 -14.08
N ASP A 59 17.71 27.35 -13.98
CA ASP A 59 16.58 28.05 -13.35
C ASP A 59 15.27 27.82 -14.11
N SER A 60 15.33 27.75 -15.45
CA SER A 60 14.16 27.41 -16.27
C SER A 60 13.65 26.00 -15.97
N HIS A 61 14.56 25.03 -15.94
CA HIS A 61 14.20 23.63 -15.67
C HIS A 61 13.65 23.44 -14.25
N ILE A 62 14.26 24.09 -13.25
CA ILE A 62 13.79 24.06 -11.87
C ILE A 62 12.39 24.70 -11.77
N ARG A 63 12.17 25.84 -12.44
CA ARG A 63 10.85 26.49 -12.49
C ARG A 63 9.79 25.58 -13.11
N ASP A 64 10.12 24.87 -14.18
CA ASP A 64 9.19 23.94 -14.83
C ASP A 64 8.79 22.79 -13.90
N VAL A 65 9.74 22.26 -13.11
CA VAL A 65 9.46 21.25 -12.06
C VAL A 65 8.51 21.81 -10.99
N TRP A 66 8.73 23.05 -10.52
CA TRP A 66 7.83 23.69 -9.55
C TRP A 66 6.44 23.94 -10.10
N ILE A 67 6.32 24.36 -11.36
CA ILE A 67 5.03 24.50 -12.04
C ILE A 67 4.32 23.15 -12.12
N ALA A 68 5.03 22.09 -12.50
CA ALA A 68 4.47 20.73 -12.55
C ALA A 68 3.95 20.27 -11.17
N ILE A 69 4.71 20.50 -10.10
CA ILE A 69 4.28 20.21 -8.73
C ILE A 69 3.01 21.02 -8.39
N GLY A 70 2.99 22.32 -8.68
CA GLY A 70 1.84 23.19 -8.40
C GLY A 70 0.55 22.73 -9.11
N VAL A 71 0.64 22.42 -10.40
CA VAL A 71 -0.49 21.94 -11.20
C VAL A 71 -0.98 20.58 -10.71
N LEU A 72 -0.08 19.62 -10.48
CA LEU A 72 -0.43 18.28 -10.00
C LEU A 72 -1.04 18.33 -8.60
N CYS A 73 -0.52 19.15 -7.70
CA CYS A 73 -1.09 19.34 -6.37
C CYS A 73 -2.49 19.97 -6.44
N GLY A 74 -2.72 20.94 -7.33
CA GLY A 74 -4.04 21.53 -7.57
C GLY A 74 -5.07 20.48 -8.00
N LEU A 75 -4.72 19.63 -8.97
CA LEU A 75 -5.55 18.48 -9.37
C LEU A 75 -5.70 17.47 -8.23
N GLY A 76 -4.63 17.26 -7.45
CA GLY A 76 -4.61 16.35 -6.31
C GLY A 76 -5.59 16.76 -5.20
N ILE A 77 -5.77 18.06 -4.95
CA ILE A 77 -6.77 18.56 -4.00
C ILE A 77 -8.19 18.22 -4.45
N ILE A 78 -8.49 18.34 -5.75
CA ILE A 78 -9.80 17.97 -6.31
C ILE A 78 -10.04 16.46 -6.11
N LEU A 79 -9.04 15.63 -6.40
CA LEU A 79 -9.12 14.18 -6.17
C LEU A 79 -9.32 13.85 -4.68
N ALA A 80 -8.64 14.57 -3.77
CA ALA A 80 -8.79 14.41 -2.33
C ALA A 80 -10.21 14.77 -1.88
N LEU A 81 -10.81 15.82 -2.45
CA LEU A 81 -12.20 16.21 -2.18
C LEU A 81 -13.17 15.12 -2.63
N ILE A 82 -13.01 14.60 -3.86
CA ILE A 82 -13.85 13.52 -4.38
C ILE A 82 -13.76 12.28 -3.48
N GLN A 83 -12.55 11.86 -3.10
CA GLN A 83 -12.35 10.72 -2.20
C GLN A 83 -12.97 10.95 -0.82
N THR A 84 -12.91 12.19 -0.31
CA THR A 84 -13.53 12.57 0.96
C THR A 84 -15.06 12.51 0.86
N CYS A 85 -15.65 13.01 -0.22
CA CYS A 85 -17.10 12.93 -0.45
C CYS A 85 -17.57 11.46 -0.53
N ILE A 86 -16.82 10.61 -1.24
CA ILE A 86 -17.11 9.17 -1.32
C ILE A 86 -17.02 8.53 0.07
N TRP A 87 -15.96 8.81 0.82
CA TRP A 87 -15.80 8.31 2.18
C TRP A 87 -16.90 8.82 3.12
N HIS A 88 -17.27 10.09 3.03
CA HIS A 88 -18.33 10.70 3.84
C HIS A 88 -19.68 10.01 3.58
N SER A 89 -19.99 9.72 2.31
CA SER A 89 -21.17 8.93 1.94
C SER A 89 -21.12 7.51 2.48
N ARG A 90 -19.97 6.84 2.41
CA ARG A 90 -19.75 5.47 2.94
C ARG A 90 -19.77 5.40 4.47
N ALA A 91 -19.38 6.47 5.14
CA ALA A 91 -19.49 6.61 6.59
C ALA A 91 -20.95 6.91 7.03
N GLY A 92 -21.82 7.32 6.11
CA GLY A 92 -23.22 7.60 6.39
C GLY A 92 -23.47 8.91 7.12
N LYS A 93 -22.47 9.80 7.19
CA LYS A 93 -22.58 11.07 7.90
C LYS A 93 -23.47 12.04 7.13
N GLN A 94 -24.27 12.83 7.85
CA GLN A 94 -25.07 13.91 7.25
C GLN A 94 -24.39 15.27 7.37
N ILE A 95 -23.59 15.45 8.41
CA ILE A 95 -22.94 16.72 8.75
C ILE A 95 -21.43 16.56 8.51
N ILE A 96 -20.79 17.64 8.06
CA ILE A 96 -19.33 17.71 7.98
C ILE A 96 -18.82 17.96 9.39
N ASP A 97 -18.23 16.93 9.99
CA ASP A 97 -17.62 16.99 11.32
C ASP A 97 -16.10 17.16 11.23
N LEU A 98 -15.45 17.43 12.38
CA LEU A 98 -13.99 17.52 12.47
C LEU A 98 -13.31 16.22 11.97
N GLY A 99 -13.96 15.07 12.14
CA GLY A 99 -13.49 13.79 11.59
C GLY A 99 -13.44 13.77 10.05
N THR A 100 -14.39 14.42 9.37
CA THR A 100 -14.40 14.56 7.90
C THR A 100 -13.26 15.44 7.43
N ILE A 101 -12.98 16.55 8.14
CA ILE A 101 -11.83 17.41 7.86
C ILE A 101 -10.52 16.64 8.06
N GLY A 102 -10.40 15.87 9.15
CA GLY A 102 -9.24 15.02 9.40
C GLY A 102 -9.02 13.98 8.30
N LYS A 103 -10.09 13.35 7.79
CA LYS A 103 -10.01 12.42 6.66
C LYS A 103 -9.59 13.09 5.36
N PHE A 104 -10.07 14.30 5.08
CA PHE A 104 -9.63 15.08 3.95
C PHE A 104 -8.13 15.36 3.98
N LEU A 105 -7.59 15.78 5.14
CA LEU A 105 -6.16 16.00 5.31
C LEU A 105 -5.33 14.73 5.08
N LEU A 106 -5.82 13.57 5.55
CA LEU A 106 -5.14 12.28 5.32
C LEU A 106 -5.14 11.88 3.83
N TYR A 107 -6.23 12.15 3.10
CA TYR A 107 -6.26 11.95 1.64
C TYR A 107 -5.34 12.92 0.90
N ILE A 108 -5.21 14.18 1.36
CA ILE A 108 -4.21 15.11 0.83
C ILE A 108 -2.80 14.55 1.04
N ILE A 109 -2.47 14.08 2.25
CA ILE A 109 -1.16 13.49 2.55
C ILE A 109 -0.84 12.33 1.60
N HIS A 110 -1.82 11.44 1.38
CA HIS A 110 -1.70 10.32 0.44
C HIS A 110 -1.40 10.80 -1.00
N ILE A 111 -2.21 11.72 -1.52
CA ILE A 111 -2.14 12.18 -2.91
C ILE A 111 -0.89 13.04 -3.15
N VAL A 112 -0.63 14.03 -2.30
CA VAL A 112 0.54 14.90 -2.38
C VAL A 112 1.82 14.08 -2.23
N GLY A 113 1.87 13.14 -1.28
CA GLY A 113 3.01 12.23 -1.15
C GLY A 113 3.24 11.39 -2.41
N THR A 114 2.18 10.99 -3.12
CA THR A 114 2.30 10.25 -4.39
C THR A 114 2.83 11.15 -5.50
N ILE A 115 2.31 12.38 -5.61
CA ILE A 115 2.75 13.36 -6.60
C ILE A 115 4.23 13.69 -6.39
N PHE A 116 4.64 13.97 -5.15
CA PHE A 116 6.03 14.27 -4.83
C PHE A 116 6.95 13.10 -5.15
N PHE A 117 6.51 11.87 -4.88
CA PHE A 117 7.24 10.67 -5.30
C PHE A 117 7.41 10.61 -6.82
N ILE A 118 6.33 10.77 -7.59
CA ILE A 118 6.36 10.72 -9.06
C ILE A 118 7.29 11.81 -9.62
N VAL A 119 7.19 13.03 -9.11
CA VAL A 119 8.05 14.13 -9.56
C VAL A 119 9.51 13.88 -9.19
N MET A 120 9.79 13.42 -7.97
CA MET A 120 11.15 13.09 -7.52
C MET A 120 11.81 12.05 -8.42
N VAL A 121 11.12 10.94 -8.69
CA VAL A 121 11.68 9.87 -9.55
C VAL A 121 11.74 10.31 -11.01
N GLY A 122 10.75 11.06 -11.50
CA GLY A 122 10.73 11.60 -12.86
C GLY A 122 11.90 12.55 -13.13
N VAL A 123 12.16 13.47 -12.19
CA VAL A 123 13.34 14.35 -12.16
C VAL A 123 14.62 13.51 -12.17
N SER A 124 14.73 12.53 -11.29
CA SER A 124 15.94 11.71 -11.18
C SER A 124 16.22 10.89 -12.45
N LEU A 125 15.18 10.34 -13.07
CA LEU A 125 15.27 9.62 -14.35
C LEU A 125 15.62 10.56 -15.50
N TRP A 126 15.03 11.75 -15.54
CA TRP A 126 15.36 12.75 -16.55
C TRP A 126 16.84 13.14 -16.47
N TRP A 127 17.36 13.44 -15.28
CA TRP A 127 18.79 13.70 -15.10
C TRP A 127 19.64 12.49 -15.49
N LEU A 128 19.27 11.27 -15.09
CA LEU A 128 20.01 10.06 -15.43
C LEU A 128 20.11 9.85 -16.95
N ILE A 129 19.00 9.97 -17.67
CA ILE A 129 18.95 9.72 -19.12
C ILE A 129 19.72 10.80 -19.89
N PHE A 130 19.49 12.08 -19.60
CA PHE A 130 20.06 13.18 -20.37
C PHE A 130 21.51 13.49 -20.02
N PHE A 131 21.93 13.27 -18.76
CA PHE A 131 23.32 13.42 -18.36
C PHE A 131 24.21 12.30 -18.91
N LYS A 132 23.71 11.07 -18.94
CA LYS A 132 24.48 9.89 -19.42
C LYS A 132 24.39 9.65 -20.92
N ARG A 133 23.69 10.51 -21.66
CA ARG A 133 23.54 10.37 -23.11
C ARG A 133 24.90 10.55 -23.81
N PRO A 134 25.37 9.59 -24.62
CA PRO A 134 26.63 9.74 -25.36
C PRO A 134 26.47 10.72 -26.54
N GLY A 135 27.51 11.52 -26.79
CA GLY A 135 27.65 12.33 -28.02
C GLY A 135 27.24 13.81 -27.94
N SER A 136 26.57 14.26 -26.87
CA SER A 136 26.27 15.69 -26.65
C SER A 136 26.02 16.00 -25.18
N ALA A 137 26.68 17.03 -24.63
CA ALA A 137 26.40 17.51 -23.28
C ALA A 137 25.08 18.30 -23.28
N PHE A 138 23.96 17.62 -23.04
CA PHE A 138 22.64 18.26 -23.01
C PHE A 138 22.32 18.90 -21.65
N LEU A 139 22.78 18.26 -20.56
CA LEU A 139 22.42 18.62 -19.19
C LEU A 139 23.63 18.45 -18.27
N VAL A 140 23.79 19.38 -17.33
CA VAL A 140 24.82 19.33 -16.28
C VAL A 140 24.18 18.95 -14.94
N ILE A 141 24.96 18.33 -14.07
CA ILE A 141 24.54 18.00 -12.70
C ILE A 141 24.29 19.31 -11.91
N PRO A 142 23.19 19.41 -11.13
CA PRO A 142 22.92 20.61 -10.35
C PRO A 142 23.94 20.83 -9.24
N THR A 143 24.23 22.10 -8.95
CA THR A 143 25.12 22.48 -7.83
C THR A 143 24.48 22.18 -6.48
N SER A 144 25.28 22.12 -5.40
CA SER A 144 24.78 21.81 -4.05
C SER A 144 23.63 22.72 -3.60
N ILE A 145 23.64 23.99 -4.00
CA ILE A 145 22.56 24.95 -3.70
C ILE A 145 21.26 24.52 -4.39
N GLN A 146 21.34 24.17 -5.68
CA GLN A 146 20.19 23.74 -6.48
C GLN A 146 19.66 22.36 -6.05
N GLN A 147 20.51 21.50 -5.49
CA GLN A 147 20.13 20.21 -4.93
C GLN A 147 19.30 20.32 -3.64
N THR A 148 19.34 21.46 -2.94
CA THR A 148 18.58 21.66 -1.68
C THR A 148 17.09 21.42 -1.87
N SER A 149 16.50 21.93 -2.96
CA SER A 149 15.08 21.71 -3.26
C SER A 149 14.76 20.23 -3.50
N PHE A 150 15.67 19.50 -4.13
CA PHE A 150 15.52 18.06 -4.34
C PHE A 150 15.64 17.29 -3.01
N THR A 151 16.60 17.64 -2.15
CA THR A 151 16.72 17.07 -0.80
C THR A 151 15.43 17.22 0.00
N VAL A 152 14.82 18.41 -0.01
CA VAL A 152 13.53 18.66 0.66
C VAL A 152 12.43 17.75 0.09
N LEU A 153 12.38 17.58 -1.23
CA LEU A 153 11.42 16.70 -1.88
C LEU A 153 11.56 15.23 -1.45
N VAL A 154 12.81 14.72 -1.33
CA VAL A 154 13.08 13.36 -0.84
C VAL A 154 12.56 13.19 0.60
N VAL A 155 12.92 14.12 1.49
CA VAL A 155 12.55 14.08 2.91
C VAL A 155 11.03 14.14 3.09
N VAL A 156 10.37 15.11 2.45
CA VAL A 156 8.92 15.30 2.59
C VAL A 156 8.17 14.11 1.99
N THR A 157 8.62 13.55 0.87
CA THR A 157 8.01 12.35 0.28
C THR A 157 8.04 11.17 1.25
N PHE A 158 9.19 10.91 1.86
CA PHE A 158 9.34 9.81 2.83
C PHE A 158 8.40 9.98 4.04
N ILE A 159 8.33 11.19 4.60
CA ILE A 159 7.46 11.48 5.74
C ILE A 159 5.98 11.30 5.37
N LEU A 160 5.53 11.91 4.27
CA LEU A 160 4.13 11.80 3.82
C LEU A 160 3.75 10.35 3.53
N LYS A 161 4.64 9.58 2.91
CA LYS A 161 4.39 8.16 2.62
C LYS A 161 4.41 7.27 3.86
N SER A 162 5.21 7.60 4.85
CA SER A 162 5.17 6.89 6.14
C SER A 162 3.86 7.15 6.89
N LEU A 163 3.34 8.39 6.86
CA LEU A 163 2.04 8.73 7.42
C LEU A 163 0.88 8.04 6.68
N ASP A 164 0.97 7.94 5.35
CA ASP A 164 0.01 7.23 4.50
C ASP A 164 -0.09 5.74 4.85
N ILE A 165 1.05 5.04 4.98
CA ILE A 165 1.06 3.62 5.40
C ILE A 165 0.51 3.45 6.81
N LEU A 166 0.84 4.35 7.74
CA LEU A 166 0.28 4.32 9.09
C LEU A 166 -1.24 4.45 9.05
N HIS A 167 -1.78 5.37 8.24
CA HIS A 167 -3.22 5.54 8.05
C HIS A 167 -3.89 4.28 7.48
N ILE A 168 -3.26 3.62 6.49
CA ILE A 168 -3.75 2.37 5.91
C ILE A 168 -3.80 1.27 6.98
N ILE A 169 -2.72 1.08 7.76
CA ILE A 169 -2.66 0.08 8.84
C ILE A 169 -3.74 0.35 9.89
N ILE A 170 -3.90 1.60 10.33
CA ILE A 170 -4.93 1.98 11.31
C ILE A 170 -6.33 1.70 10.74
N ARG A 171 -6.59 2.05 9.47
CA ARG A 171 -7.90 1.82 8.85
C ARG A 171 -8.21 0.33 8.77
N GLN A 172 -7.27 -0.48 8.28
CA GLN A 172 -7.47 -1.93 8.14
C GLN A 172 -7.60 -2.65 9.48
N SER A 173 -6.91 -2.15 10.51
CA SER A 173 -6.97 -2.74 11.85
C SER A 173 -8.22 -2.36 12.65
N ASN A 174 -9.07 -1.46 12.11
CA ASN A 174 -10.33 -1.03 12.75
C ASN A 174 -11.57 -1.47 11.95
N ILE A 175 -11.41 -2.43 11.04
CA ILE A 175 -12.52 -3.00 10.26
C ILE A 175 -13.46 -3.79 11.17
N ASP A 176 -14.76 -3.64 10.98
CA ASP A 176 -15.74 -4.52 11.61
C ASP A 176 -15.87 -5.80 10.78
N ILE A 177 -15.54 -6.95 11.34
CA ILE A 177 -15.67 -8.25 10.68
C ILE A 177 -16.51 -9.18 11.54
N PHE A 178 -17.42 -9.91 10.90
CA PHE A 178 -18.25 -10.93 11.51
C PHE A 178 -18.28 -12.18 10.63
N PHE A 179 -18.10 -13.35 11.23
CA PHE A 179 -18.24 -14.64 10.58
C PHE A 179 -19.65 -15.16 10.86
N MET A 180 -20.41 -15.39 9.79
CA MET A 180 -21.80 -15.82 9.84
C MET A 180 -21.87 -17.31 9.54
N ASP A 181 -22.32 -18.11 10.51
CA ASP A 181 -22.46 -19.56 10.37
C ASP A 181 -23.88 -19.89 9.92
N TRP A 182 -23.98 -20.58 8.79
CA TRP A 182 -25.25 -21.00 8.20
C TRP A 182 -25.77 -22.33 8.76
N GLU A 183 -24.94 -23.06 9.52
CA GLU A 183 -25.32 -24.36 10.07
C GLU A 183 -26.33 -24.19 11.22
N LYS A 184 -27.38 -25.02 11.20
CA LYS A 184 -28.43 -25.02 12.20
C LYS A 184 -28.19 -26.17 13.19
N PRO A 185 -28.50 -25.98 14.48
CA PRO A 185 -28.41 -27.07 15.44
C PRO A 185 -29.38 -28.19 15.05
N LYS A 186 -28.94 -29.45 15.20
CA LYS A 186 -29.73 -30.64 14.84
C LYS A 186 -30.82 -30.92 15.87
N SER A 187 -30.58 -30.57 17.13
CA SER A 187 -31.58 -30.57 18.20
C SER A 187 -31.89 -29.14 18.67
N ASN A 188 -32.80 -29.00 19.63
CA ASN A 188 -33.05 -27.71 20.29
C ASN A 188 -31.88 -27.25 21.18
N ASP A 189 -30.84 -28.08 21.35
CA ASP A 189 -29.71 -27.75 22.19
C ASP A 189 -28.79 -26.71 21.56
N ILE A 190 -28.39 -25.77 22.41
CA ILE A 190 -27.64 -24.57 22.06
C ILE A 190 -26.15 -24.90 21.75
N THR A 191 -25.73 -26.14 21.91
CA THR A 191 -24.33 -26.58 21.80
C THR A 191 -24.03 -27.46 20.58
N ASP A 192 -25.04 -27.80 19.78
CA ASP A 192 -24.90 -28.82 18.73
C ASP A 192 -24.14 -28.37 17.47
N VAL A 193 -23.86 -27.07 17.32
CA VAL A 193 -23.13 -26.55 16.16
C VAL A 193 -21.65 -26.41 16.52
N SER A 194 -20.81 -27.09 15.75
CA SER A 194 -19.36 -27.01 15.88
C SER A 194 -18.83 -25.61 15.55
N VAL A 195 -17.97 -25.09 16.43
CA VAL A 195 -17.32 -23.78 16.29
C VAL A 195 -16.04 -23.87 15.43
N TRP A 196 -15.51 -25.06 15.21
CA TRP A 196 -14.20 -25.26 14.56
C TRP A 196 -14.14 -24.70 13.15
N ARG A 197 -15.23 -24.79 12.38
CA ARG A 197 -15.32 -24.20 11.03
C ARG A 197 -15.07 -22.68 11.08
N THR A 198 -15.66 -22.00 12.06
CA THR A 198 -15.49 -20.56 12.28
C THR A 198 -14.07 -20.20 12.68
N TYR A 199 -13.43 -21.03 13.52
CA TYR A 199 -12.03 -20.83 13.88
C TYR A 199 -11.09 -21.04 12.70
N PHE A 200 -11.36 -22.04 11.86
CA PHE A 200 -10.55 -22.32 10.68
C PHE A 200 -10.63 -21.16 9.67
N VAL A 201 -11.84 -20.71 9.32
CA VAL A 201 -12.03 -19.56 8.43
C VAL A 201 -11.41 -18.28 9.01
N ALA A 202 -11.49 -18.08 10.32
CA ALA A 202 -10.88 -16.92 10.95
C ALA A 202 -9.35 -16.97 10.97
N ASN A 203 -8.76 -18.15 11.15
CA ASN A 203 -7.32 -18.32 11.08
C ASN A 203 -6.82 -18.01 9.66
N GLU A 204 -7.47 -18.57 8.64
CA GLU A 204 -7.13 -18.31 7.24
C GLU A 204 -7.29 -16.82 6.88
N TYR A 205 -8.35 -16.17 7.39
CA TYR A 205 -8.48 -14.71 7.24
C TYR A 205 -7.35 -13.95 7.94
N SER A 206 -6.92 -14.37 9.15
CA SER A 206 -5.79 -13.78 9.90
C SER A 206 -4.51 -13.81 9.07
N GLU A 207 -4.19 -14.96 8.47
CA GLU A 207 -3.03 -15.13 7.61
C GLU A 207 -3.10 -14.28 6.33
N LEU A 208 -4.30 -14.14 5.74
CA LEU A 208 -4.52 -13.29 4.58
C LEU A 208 -4.30 -11.80 4.82
N GLN A 209 -4.37 -11.32 6.07
CA GLN A 209 -4.33 -9.89 6.36
C GLN A 209 -3.05 -9.21 5.89
N THR A 210 -1.92 -9.90 6.02
CA THR A 210 -0.58 -9.43 5.62
C THR A 210 -0.13 -9.98 4.28
N PHE A 211 -0.98 -10.74 3.60
CA PHE A 211 -0.69 -11.28 2.28
C PHE A 211 -0.34 -10.16 1.28
N ARG A 212 0.76 -10.37 0.56
CA ARG A 212 1.23 -9.51 -0.52
C ARG A 212 1.45 -10.32 -1.78
N ARG A 213 1.10 -9.73 -2.92
CA ARG A 213 1.28 -10.35 -4.24
C ARG A 213 2.76 -10.47 -4.61
N VAL A 214 3.56 -9.49 -4.18
CA VAL A 214 5.00 -9.46 -4.45
C VAL A 214 5.77 -9.71 -3.16
N ASN A 215 6.67 -10.70 -3.18
CA ASN A 215 7.55 -11.00 -2.07
C ASN A 215 8.57 -9.86 -1.88
N SER A 216 8.42 -9.11 -0.78
CA SER A 216 9.25 -7.92 -0.52
C SER A 216 10.69 -8.26 -0.17
N THR A 217 10.94 -9.38 0.50
CA THR A 217 12.29 -9.83 0.87
C THR A 217 13.09 -10.14 -0.37
N PHE A 218 12.52 -10.95 -1.27
CA PHE A 218 13.17 -11.28 -2.53
C PHE A 218 13.38 -10.03 -3.41
N HIS A 219 12.42 -9.10 -3.40
CA HIS A 219 12.54 -7.82 -4.11
C HIS A 219 13.76 -7.00 -3.66
N ILE A 220 13.92 -6.78 -2.35
CA ILE A 220 15.03 -5.99 -1.79
C ILE A 220 16.38 -6.66 -2.10
N ILE A 221 16.46 -7.98 -1.98
CA ILE A 221 17.69 -8.75 -2.29
C ILE A 221 18.04 -8.65 -3.77
N ALA A 222 17.05 -8.80 -4.66
CA ALA A 222 17.27 -8.71 -6.10
C ALA A 222 17.74 -7.31 -6.50
N VAL A 223 17.12 -6.25 -5.99
CA VAL A 223 17.57 -4.87 -6.24
C VAL A 223 19.00 -4.65 -5.75
N LEU A 224 19.34 -5.14 -4.55
CA LEU A 224 20.69 -5.02 -4.00
C LEU A 224 21.72 -5.78 -4.85
N PHE A 225 21.37 -6.96 -5.36
CA PHE A 225 22.20 -7.74 -6.26
C PHE A 225 22.54 -6.93 -7.52
N PHE A 226 21.54 -6.36 -8.20
CA PHE A 226 21.78 -5.55 -9.40
C PHE A 226 22.59 -4.28 -9.11
N LEU A 227 22.25 -3.56 -8.03
CA LEU A 227 22.94 -2.29 -7.71
C LEU A 227 24.38 -2.52 -7.24
N LYS A 228 24.60 -3.46 -6.33
CA LYS A 228 25.88 -3.64 -5.63
C LYS A 228 26.75 -4.77 -6.18
N VAL A 229 26.17 -5.90 -6.56
CA VAL A 229 26.97 -7.06 -7.03
C VAL A 229 27.36 -6.92 -8.49
N ILE A 230 26.46 -6.40 -9.33
CA ILE A 230 26.75 -6.12 -10.75
C ILE A 230 27.50 -4.78 -10.93
N ASN A 231 27.61 -3.97 -9.87
CA ASN A 231 28.19 -2.62 -9.88
C ASN A 231 27.44 -1.60 -10.76
N LEU A 232 26.10 -1.71 -10.86
CA LEU A 232 25.30 -0.65 -11.48
C LEU A 232 25.36 0.67 -10.69
N GLU A 233 25.82 0.64 -9.43
CA GLU A 233 26.15 1.85 -8.66
C GLU A 233 27.10 2.80 -9.40
N ASN A 234 28.02 2.26 -10.21
CA ASN A 234 29.00 3.06 -10.96
C ASN A 234 28.35 3.92 -12.04
N VAL A 235 27.13 3.59 -12.49
CA VAL A 235 26.34 4.44 -13.38
C VAL A 235 25.92 5.73 -12.66
N ALA A 236 25.82 5.76 -11.34
CA ALA A 236 25.43 6.96 -10.60
C ALA A 236 26.58 7.99 -10.39
N THR A 237 27.78 7.70 -10.89
CA THR A 237 28.94 8.61 -10.82
C THR A 237 28.74 9.88 -11.64
N ALA A 238 29.31 10.99 -11.18
CA ALA A 238 29.22 12.31 -11.81
C ALA A 238 30.06 12.47 -13.11
N GLN A 239 30.31 11.37 -13.82
CA GLN A 239 30.96 11.33 -15.12
C GLN A 239 29.93 10.96 -16.21
N PRO A 240 30.05 11.45 -17.47
CA PRO A 240 29.14 11.06 -18.54
C PRO A 240 29.21 9.55 -18.89
N GLY A 241 30.34 8.90 -18.63
CA GLY A 241 30.54 7.49 -18.92
C GLY A 241 29.64 6.55 -18.10
N THR A 242 29.36 5.37 -18.67
CA THR A 242 28.54 4.30 -18.07
C THR A 242 29.33 3.03 -17.78
N ASN A 243 30.66 3.14 -17.63
CA ASN A 243 31.53 2.00 -17.38
C ASN A 243 31.20 1.37 -16.02
N LEU A 244 30.80 0.09 -16.04
CA LEU A 244 30.45 -0.67 -14.84
C LEU A 244 31.68 -1.12 -14.04
N PHE A 245 32.82 -1.29 -14.71
CA PHE A 245 34.08 -1.70 -14.10
C PHE A 245 35.16 -0.69 -14.48
N PRO A 246 35.29 0.43 -13.75
CA PRO A 246 36.35 1.39 -14.02
C PRO A 246 37.72 0.79 -13.68
N SER A 247 38.68 0.92 -14.58
CA SER A 247 40.09 0.59 -14.31
C SER A 247 40.64 1.47 -13.20
N SER A 248 41.53 0.94 -12.34
CA SER A 248 42.17 1.70 -11.25
C SER A 248 42.98 2.92 -11.72
N SER A 249 43.36 2.96 -13.00
CA SER A 249 44.05 4.08 -13.64
C SER A 249 43.12 5.21 -14.09
N ASN A 250 41.80 4.98 -14.12
CA ASN A 250 40.85 5.97 -14.59
C ASN A 250 40.35 6.82 -13.43
N TYR A 251 40.17 8.12 -13.69
CA TYR A 251 39.52 9.02 -12.75
C TYR A 251 38.10 8.53 -12.46
N ASN A 252 37.78 8.32 -11.19
CA ASN A 252 36.42 8.01 -10.73
C ASN A 252 35.83 9.26 -10.08
N ALA A 253 34.83 9.84 -10.73
CA ALA A 253 34.07 10.95 -10.17
C ALA A 253 33.22 10.50 -8.98
N ASP A 254 32.97 11.41 -8.05
CA ASP A 254 32.09 11.16 -6.91
C ASP A 254 30.66 10.82 -7.34
N TYR A 255 29.95 10.11 -6.46
CA TYR A 255 28.55 9.78 -6.69
C TYR A 255 27.67 11.02 -6.56
N ASN A 256 26.64 11.12 -7.41
CA ASN A 256 25.62 12.15 -7.28
C ASN A 256 24.31 11.57 -6.75
N GLY A 257 23.74 12.20 -5.71
CA GLY A 257 22.50 11.74 -5.07
C GLY A 257 21.30 11.63 -6.03
N ILE A 258 21.15 12.55 -6.99
CA ILE A 258 20.03 12.52 -7.96
C ILE A 258 20.18 11.33 -8.91
N LEU A 259 21.39 11.09 -9.41
CA LEU A 259 21.67 9.95 -10.29
C LEU A 259 21.51 8.61 -9.57
N ARG A 260 21.95 8.55 -8.30
CA ARG A 260 21.76 7.38 -7.44
C ARG A 260 20.28 7.05 -7.24
N VAL A 261 19.44 8.06 -7.00
CA VAL A 261 17.99 7.89 -6.89
C VAL A 261 17.41 7.36 -8.20
N GLY A 262 17.86 7.89 -9.35
CA GLY A 262 17.42 7.45 -10.67
C GLY A 262 17.73 5.97 -10.96
N ILE A 263 18.97 5.53 -10.72
CA ILE A 263 19.36 4.13 -10.99
C ILE A 263 18.70 3.17 -10.00
N ALA A 264 18.60 3.56 -8.72
CA ALA A 264 17.92 2.78 -7.70
C ALA A 264 16.45 2.58 -8.05
N PHE A 265 15.72 3.65 -8.37
CA PHE A 265 14.32 3.56 -8.77
C PHE A 265 14.14 2.72 -10.03
N SER A 266 15.02 2.86 -11.02
CA SER A 266 14.98 2.06 -12.25
C SER A 266 15.07 0.56 -11.93
N MET A 267 15.97 0.17 -11.03
CA MET A 267 16.12 -1.23 -10.62
C MET A 267 14.94 -1.73 -9.79
N TRP A 268 14.40 -0.92 -8.89
CA TRP A 268 13.16 -1.22 -8.16
C TRP A 268 12.00 -1.48 -9.13
N LEU A 269 11.78 -0.59 -10.10
CA LEU A 269 10.71 -0.71 -11.08
C LEU A 269 10.90 -1.93 -11.99
N ALA A 270 12.11 -2.17 -12.51
CA ALA A 270 12.40 -3.31 -13.36
C ALA A 270 12.18 -4.65 -12.63
N THR A 271 12.66 -4.74 -11.39
CA THR A 271 12.47 -5.93 -10.54
C THR A 271 10.98 -6.15 -10.24
N ALA A 272 10.23 -5.07 -9.99
CA ALA A 272 8.79 -5.15 -9.69
C ALA A 272 8.01 -5.66 -10.89
N LEU A 273 8.33 -5.16 -12.09
CA LEU A 273 7.69 -5.57 -13.33
C LEU A 273 7.92 -7.06 -13.59
N VAL A 274 9.16 -7.55 -13.45
CA VAL A 274 9.49 -8.97 -13.62
C VAL A 274 8.74 -9.82 -12.60
N GLN A 275 8.76 -9.45 -11.31
CA GLN A 275 8.06 -10.21 -10.27
C GLN A 275 6.55 -10.22 -10.48
N TYR A 276 5.96 -9.10 -10.88
CA TYR A 276 4.53 -9.01 -11.16
C TYR A 276 4.13 -9.87 -12.37
N LEU A 277 4.90 -9.84 -13.45
CA LEU A 277 4.68 -10.70 -14.62
C LEU A 277 4.77 -12.19 -14.25
N VAL A 278 5.78 -12.57 -13.46
CA VAL A 278 5.92 -13.96 -12.97
C VAL A 278 4.72 -14.34 -12.09
N TYR A 279 4.27 -13.44 -11.21
CA TYR A 279 3.12 -13.69 -10.36
C TYR A 279 1.83 -13.91 -11.16
N VAL A 280 1.50 -13.00 -12.09
CA VAL A 280 0.25 -13.06 -12.86
C VAL A 280 0.24 -14.21 -13.87
N ILE A 281 1.35 -14.39 -14.61
CA ILE A 281 1.41 -15.40 -15.68
C ILE A 281 1.57 -16.81 -15.12
N PHE A 282 2.42 -16.97 -14.10
CA PHE A 282 2.79 -18.29 -13.58
C PHE A 282 2.13 -18.59 -12.23
N TYR A 283 2.41 -17.80 -11.19
CA TYR A 283 2.03 -18.16 -9.82
C TYR A 283 0.51 -18.22 -9.63
N GLN A 284 -0.19 -17.15 -9.99
CA GLN A 284 -1.63 -17.04 -9.80
C GLN A 284 -2.40 -18.05 -10.65
N ARG A 285 -1.91 -18.37 -11.84
CA ARG A 285 -2.60 -19.25 -12.79
C ARG A 285 -2.33 -20.73 -12.55
N PHE A 286 -1.11 -21.10 -12.15
CA PHE A 286 -0.69 -22.51 -12.08
C PHE A 286 -0.33 -23.00 -10.67
N VAL A 287 -0.11 -22.10 -9.71
CA VAL A 287 0.31 -22.48 -8.35
C VAL A 287 -0.82 -22.28 -7.36
N GLU A 288 -1.19 -21.04 -7.08
CA GLU A 288 -2.11 -20.73 -6.00
C GLU A 288 -2.73 -19.33 -6.14
N ASP A 289 -4.04 -19.23 -5.97
CA ASP A 289 -4.74 -17.96 -5.77
C ASP A 289 -5.34 -17.92 -4.36
N ARG A 290 -4.59 -17.35 -3.41
CA ARG A 290 -4.99 -17.31 -1.99
C ARG A 290 -6.33 -16.63 -1.72
N ILE A 291 -6.71 -15.65 -2.55
CA ILE A 291 -7.98 -14.95 -2.38
C ILE A 291 -9.15 -15.88 -2.78
N ILE A 292 -9.01 -16.62 -3.89
CA ILE A 292 -10.02 -17.59 -4.33
C ILE A 292 -10.08 -18.75 -3.34
N ASN A 293 -8.93 -19.31 -2.94
CA ASN A 293 -8.87 -20.42 -1.98
C ASN A 293 -9.63 -20.10 -0.69
N PHE A 294 -9.55 -18.85 -0.20
CA PHE A 294 -10.30 -18.42 0.96
C PHE A 294 -11.81 -18.32 0.73
N ILE A 295 -12.24 -17.88 -0.46
CA ILE A 295 -13.67 -17.84 -0.82
C ILE A 295 -14.22 -19.26 -0.94
N ASP A 296 -13.48 -20.14 -1.60
CA ASP A 296 -13.81 -21.55 -1.71
C ASP A 296 -13.90 -22.19 -0.33
N LEU A 297 -12.94 -21.89 0.55
CA LEU A 297 -12.99 -22.35 1.93
C LEU A 297 -14.24 -21.87 2.66
N CYS A 298 -14.61 -20.59 2.53
CA CYS A 298 -15.84 -20.06 3.11
C CYS A 298 -17.07 -20.88 2.68
N SER A 299 -17.14 -21.23 1.38
CA SER A 299 -18.24 -22.04 0.83
C SER A 299 -18.26 -23.48 1.30
N VAL A 300 -17.09 -24.12 1.39
CA VAL A 300 -16.94 -25.51 1.88
C VAL A 300 -17.17 -25.59 3.38
N SER A 301 -16.86 -24.53 4.14
CA SER A 301 -17.09 -24.46 5.59
C SER A 301 -18.49 -23.97 5.98
N ASN A 302 -19.36 -23.62 5.01
CA ASN A 302 -20.70 -23.07 5.26
C ASN A 302 -20.69 -21.76 6.07
N ILE A 303 -19.66 -20.94 5.91
CA ILE A 303 -19.48 -19.69 6.65
C ILE A 303 -19.38 -18.53 5.69
N SER A 304 -20.24 -17.54 5.90
CA SER A 304 -20.18 -16.26 5.21
C SER A 304 -19.34 -15.26 6.00
N VAL A 305 -18.67 -14.35 5.29
CA VAL A 305 -17.87 -13.30 5.91
C VAL A 305 -18.52 -11.96 5.63
N PHE A 306 -18.92 -11.26 6.69
CA PHE A 306 -19.54 -9.94 6.61
C PHE A 306 -18.56 -8.89 7.15
N ILE A 307 -18.11 -7.98 6.29
CA ILE A 307 -17.06 -7.02 6.59
C ILE A 307 -17.55 -5.62 6.32
N LEU A 308 -17.41 -4.73 7.29
CA LEU A 308 -17.67 -3.30 7.16
C LEU A 308 -16.35 -2.54 7.34
N MET A 309 -15.86 -2.00 6.23
CA MET A 309 -14.62 -1.22 6.18
C MET A 309 -14.85 0.22 6.66
N ASP A 310 -16.03 0.76 6.36
CA ASP A 310 -16.57 2.01 6.88
C ASP A 310 -17.99 1.72 7.41
N ASN A 311 -18.58 2.67 8.15
CA ASN A 311 -19.81 2.44 8.91
C ASN A 311 -20.99 1.84 8.11
N GLN A 312 -21.18 2.28 6.86
CA GLN A 312 -22.24 1.76 5.98
C GLN A 312 -21.69 1.04 4.74
N TYR A 313 -20.39 0.77 4.66
CA TYR A 313 -19.76 0.25 3.45
C TYR A 313 -18.76 -0.86 3.76
N GLY A 314 -18.78 -1.92 2.97
CA GLY A 314 -17.77 -2.95 3.01
C GLY A 314 -18.00 -4.07 2.02
N TYR A 315 -17.74 -5.29 2.45
CA TYR A 315 -17.72 -6.47 1.60
C TYR A 315 -18.48 -7.62 2.27
N TYR A 316 -19.18 -8.40 1.46
CA TYR A 316 -19.84 -9.62 1.87
C TYR A 316 -19.34 -10.77 0.99
N ILE A 317 -18.85 -11.82 1.64
CA ILE A 317 -18.44 -13.06 0.99
C ILE A 317 -19.51 -14.11 1.33
N HIS A 318 -20.20 -14.57 0.29
CA HIS A 318 -21.19 -15.61 0.39
C HIS A 318 -20.51 -16.97 0.42
N GLY A 319 -20.61 -17.64 1.57
CA GLY A 319 -20.03 -18.96 1.81
C GLY A 319 -21.08 -19.96 2.27
N ARG A 320 -22.34 -19.82 1.83
CA ARG A 320 -23.35 -20.83 2.12
C ARG A 320 -23.07 -22.06 1.26
N SER A 321 -22.88 -23.21 1.91
CA SER A 321 -22.68 -24.47 1.19
C SER A 321 -23.99 -24.88 0.49
N PRO A 322 -23.96 -25.33 -0.76
CA PRO A 322 -25.15 -25.85 -1.44
C PRO A 322 -25.71 -27.12 -0.78
N HIS A 323 -24.89 -27.82 0.02
CA HIS A 323 -25.25 -29.02 0.75
C HIS A 323 -25.85 -28.73 2.14
N GLY A 324 -25.68 -27.50 2.66
CA GLY A 324 -26.24 -27.03 3.92
C GLY A 324 -25.57 -27.54 5.21
N ILE A 325 -24.93 -28.71 5.18
CA ILE A 325 -24.16 -29.30 6.30
C ILE A 325 -22.73 -29.55 5.82
N THR A 326 -21.73 -29.19 6.64
CA THR A 326 -20.32 -29.23 6.22
C THR A 326 -19.40 -30.03 7.14
N ASP A 327 -19.76 -30.24 8.41
CA ASP A 327 -19.04 -31.17 9.31
C ASP A 327 -19.48 -32.62 9.07
N VAL A 328 -19.13 -33.13 7.89
CA VAL A 328 -19.46 -34.49 7.45
C VAL A 328 -18.22 -35.39 7.39
N ASP A 329 -18.43 -36.70 7.45
CA ASP A 329 -17.35 -37.68 7.29
C ASP A 329 -16.71 -37.59 5.89
N MET A 330 -15.45 -38.04 5.76
CA MET A 330 -14.68 -37.96 4.51
C MET A 330 -15.42 -38.56 3.32
N LYS A 331 -16.14 -39.66 3.53
CA LYS A 331 -16.93 -40.31 2.48
C LYS A 331 -18.05 -39.41 1.96
N GLU A 332 -18.76 -38.75 2.85
CA GLU A 332 -19.87 -37.85 2.51
C GLU A 332 -19.35 -36.56 1.87
N MET A 333 -18.21 -36.02 2.35
CA MET A 333 -17.52 -34.91 1.70
C MET A 333 -17.15 -35.24 0.25
N MET A 334 -16.63 -36.44 -0.01
CA MET A 334 -16.24 -36.85 -1.37
C MET A 334 -17.46 -36.99 -2.30
N ILE A 335 -18.58 -37.52 -1.78
CA ILE A 335 -19.84 -37.58 -2.53
C ILE A 335 -20.36 -36.17 -2.86
N ASN A 336 -20.27 -35.23 -1.92
CA ASN A 336 -20.70 -33.85 -2.12
C ASN A 336 -19.85 -33.14 -3.20
N LEU A 337 -18.53 -33.34 -3.18
CA LEU A 337 -17.62 -32.82 -4.21
C LEU A 337 -17.91 -33.45 -5.58
N GLU A 338 -18.20 -34.75 -5.63
CA GLU A 338 -18.57 -35.42 -6.88
C GLU A 338 -19.88 -34.85 -7.46
N ARG A 339 -20.91 -34.65 -6.62
CA ARG A 339 -22.19 -34.03 -7.03
C ARG A 339 -21.99 -32.62 -7.56
N GLU A 340 -21.11 -31.85 -6.94
CA GLU A 340 -20.77 -30.51 -7.39
C GLU A 340 -20.01 -30.53 -8.73
N SER A 341 -19.06 -31.45 -8.91
CA SER A 341 -18.35 -31.63 -10.19
C SER A 341 -19.29 -31.99 -11.35
N GLN A 342 -20.36 -32.73 -11.06
CA GLN A 342 -21.38 -33.14 -12.02
C GLN A 342 -22.46 -32.06 -12.23
N ALA A 343 -22.33 -30.89 -11.59
CA ALA A 343 -23.32 -29.80 -11.59
C ALA A 343 -24.74 -30.24 -11.14
N ASN A 344 -24.82 -31.29 -10.31
CA ASN A 344 -26.07 -31.83 -9.77
C ASN A 344 -26.51 -31.11 -8.48
N SER A 345 -25.68 -30.24 -7.91
CA SER A 345 -25.98 -29.40 -6.76
C SER A 345 -26.35 -27.97 -7.14
N GLY A 346 -26.97 -27.23 -6.22
CA GLY A 346 -27.12 -25.79 -6.38
C GLY A 346 -25.76 -25.09 -6.56
N ARG A 347 -25.75 -23.99 -7.30
CA ARG A 347 -24.56 -23.14 -7.45
C ARG A 347 -24.21 -22.42 -6.14
N ARG A 348 -22.95 -22.01 -6.01
CA ARG A 348 -22.41 -21.41 -4.77
C ARG A 348 -22.76 -19.94 -4.55
N GLY A 349 -23.39 -19.28 -5.52
CA GLY A 349 -23.70 -17.84 -5.44
C GLY A 349 -24.92 -17.52 -4.57
N LEU A 350 -25.07 -16.23 -4.23
CA LEU A 350 -26.18 -15.74 -3.40
C LEU A 350 -27.54 -15.80 -4.12
N GLU A 351 -27.55 -15.54 -5.44
CA GLU A 351 -28.77 -15.65 -6.24
C GLU A 351 -28.95 -17.06 -6.76
N THR A 352 -30.19 -17.46 -6.96
CA THR A 352 -30.51 -18.78 -7.53
C THR A 352 -29.86 -18.90 -8.91
N ASN A 353 -29.02 -19.92 -9.07
CA ASN A 353 -28.26 -20.20 -10.29
C ASN A 353 -27.14 -19.21 -10.63
N SER A 354 -26.66 -18.37 -9.71
CA SER A 354 -25.42 -17.61 -9.91
C SER A 354 -24.23 -18.27 -9.22
N ASP A 355 -23.02 -18.03 -9.72
CA ASP A 355 -21.75 -18.42 -9.08
C ASP A 355 -21.10 -17.23 -8.35
N ASP A 356 -21.82 -16.11 -8.24
CA ASP A 356 -21.30 -14.88 -7.66
C ASP A 356 -21.33 -14.93 -6.14
N GLN A 357 -20.13 -14.97 -5.55
CA GLN A 357 -19.94 -15.08 -4.10
C GLN A 357 -19.45 -13.79 -3.45
N ILE A 358 -18.89 -12.85 -4.21
CA ILE A 358 -18.29 -11.63 -3.65
C ILE A 358 -19.20 -10.44 -3.96
N PHE A 359 -19.53 -9.69 -2.91
CA PHE A 359 -20.38 -8.52 -3.01
C PHE A 359 -19.75 -7.33 -2.28
N ILE A 360 -19.77 -6.17 -2.90
CA ILE A 360 -19.59 -4.88 -2.22
C ILE A 360 -20.93 -4.50 -1.63
N ILE A 361 -20.97 -4.20 -0.34
CA ILE A 361 -22.22 -3.88 0.36
C ILE A 361 -22.26 -2.41 0.78
N LYS A 362 -23.41 -1.77 0.57
CA LYS A 362 -23.78 -0.49 1.17
C LYS A 362 -25.03 -0.69 2.01
N VAL A 363 -24.86 -0.69 3.33
CA VAL A 363 -25.89 -1.06 4.30
C VAL A 363 -26.70 0.15 4.73
N ASP A 364 -28.02 0.00 4.84
CA ASP A 364 -28.89 1.08 5.31
C ASP A 364 -28.68 1.40 6.80
N ARG A 365 -29.07 2.60 7.23
CA ARG A 365 -28.90 3.06 8.61
C ARG A 365 -29.65 2.21 9.64
N PRO A 366 -30.92 1.82 9.43
CA PRO A 366 -31.64 0.95 10.36
C PRO A 366 -30.93 -0.39 10.56
N VAL A 367 -30.44 -1.00 9.48
CA VAL A 367 -29.68 -2.27 9.53
C VAL A 367 -28.39 -2.07 10.31
N ARG A 368 -27.63 -1.00 10.03
CA ARG A 368 -26.40 -0.71 10.77
C ARG A 368 -26.67 -0.39 12.24
N SER A 369 -27.74 0.33 12.57
CA SER A 369 -28.09 0.61 13.96
C SER A 369 -28.46 -0.65 14.74
N GLN A 370 -29.17 -1.58 14.10
CA GLN A 370 -29.51 -2.86 14.72
C GLN A 370 -28.26 -3.73 14.90
N TYR A 371 -27.38 -3.76 13.90
CA TYR A 371 -26.07 -4.40 14.01
C TYR A 371 -25.24 -3.83 15.17
N ASP A 372 -25.14 -2.49 15.27
CA ASP A 372 -24.41 -1.83 16.35
C ASP A 372 -25.02 -2.09 17.73
N LEU A 373 -26.35 -2.17 17.84
CA LEU A 373 -27.05 -2.48 19.08
C LEU A 373 -26.70 -3.90 19.57
N LEU A 374 -26.76 -4.87 18.65
CA LEU A 374 -26.40 -6.26 18.94
C LEU A 374 -24.90 -6.39 19.25
N LEU A 375 -24.03 -5.68 18.53
CA LEU A 375 -22.59 -5.68 18.78
C LEU A 375 -22.21 -4.96 20.08
N ARG A 376 -22.88 -3.88 20.47
CA ARG A 376 -22.61 -3.16 21.72
C ARG A 376 -23.08 -3.92 22.94
N SER A 377 -24.27 -4.51 22.87
CA SER A 377 -24.77 -5.38 23.96
C SER A 377 -23.80 -6.54 24.20
N TYR A 378 -23.21 -7.05 23.13
CA TYR A 378 -22.10 -7.99 23.14
C TYR A 378 -20.78 -7.42 23.75
N GLN A 379 -20.27 -6.28 23.28
CA GLN A 379 -18.99 -5.71 23.73
C GLN A 379 -18.99 -5.21 25.18
N HIS A 380 -20.08 -4.60 25.64
CA HIS A 380 -20.19 -4.09 27.01
C HIS A 380 -20.06 -5.22 28.04
N ARG A 381 -20.51 -6.42 27.68
CA ARG A 381 -20.43 -7.62 28.54
C ARG A 381 -19.02 -8.22 28.61
N ILE A 382 -18.18 -7.97 27.61
CA ILE A 382 -16.75 -8.38 27.61
C ILE A 382 -15.90 -7.48 28.50
N LEU A 383 -16.20 -6.18 28.57
CA LEU A 383 -15.40 -5.22 29.35
C LEU A 383 -15.62 -5.34 30.87
N THR A 384 -16.74 -5.91 31.30
CA THR A 384 -17.06 -6.17 32.72
C THR A 384 -16.32 -7.37 33.34
N ARG A 385 -15.29 -7.92 32.65
CA ARG A 385 -14.40 -9.04 33.02
C ARG A 385 -13.54 -8.85 34.30
N VAL A 386 -13.98 -8.04 35.26
CA VAL A 386 -13.19 -7.71 36.46
C VAL A 386 -13.32 -8.76 37.57
N ASN A 387 -14.28 -9.71 37.52
CA ASN A 387 -14.42 -10.73 38.57
C ASN A 387 -14.30 -12.18 38.07
N LYS A 388 -13.16 -12.79 38.41
CA LYS A 388 -12.67 -14.11 38.00
C LYS A 388 -13.43 -15.34 38.54
N LYS A 389 -14.69 -15.19 38.98
CA LYS A 389 -15.48 -16.26 39.65
C LYS A 389 -16.76 -16.67 38.93
N ILE A 390 -17.07 -16.11 37.75
CA ILE A 390 -18.29 -16.40 36.98
C ILE A 390 -17.94 -16.71 35.51
N GLU A 391 -17.09 -17.70 35.24
CA GLU A 391 -16.64 -18.01 33.86
C GLU A 391 -17.70 -18.77 33.02
N GLU A 392 -18.51 -19.63 33.62
CA GLU A 392 -19.51 -20.43 32.89
C GLU A 392 -20.70 -19.58 32.42
N ARG A 393 -21.29 -18.80 33.32
CA ARG A 393 -22.48 -17.97 33.02
C ARG A 393 -22.17 -16.82 32.05
N GLU A 394 -20.92 -16.33 32.05
CA GLU A 394 -20.46 -15.30 31.10
C GLU A 394 -20.26 -15.86 29.69
N SER A 395 -19.80 -17.12 29.57
CA SER A 395 -19.61 -17.78 28.27
C SER A 395 -20.94 -18.04 27.55
N GLU A 396 -21.97 -18.44 28.30
CA GLU A 396 -23.34 -18.60 27.78
C GLU A 396 -23.90 -17.26 27.24
N ILE A 397 -23.71 -16.18 27.99
CA ILE A 397 -24.21 -14.85 27.62
C ILE A 397 -23.54 -14.34 26.33
N LEU A 398 -22.25 -14.61 26.15
CA LEU A 398 -21.52 -14.27 24.91
C LEU A 398 -22.04 -15.07 23.72
N LEU A 399 -22.31 -16.36 23.92
CA LEU A 399 -22.84 -17.24 22.89
C LEU A 399 -24.25 -16.84 22.46
N VAL A 400 -25.11 -16.45 23.40
CA VAL A 400 -26.45 -15.90 23.10
C VAL A 400 -26.35 -14.61 22.28
N SER A 401 -25.41 -13.73 22.61
CA SER A 401 -25.23 -12.45 21.90
C SER A 401 -24.70 -12.66 20.48
N TYR A 402 -23.77 -13.60 20.29
CA TYR A 402 -23.28 -14.02 18.97
C TYR A 402 -24.41 -14.63 18.13
N ARG A 403 -25.20 -15.53 18.71
CA ARG A 403 -26.36 -16.14 18.03
C ARG A 403 -27.37 -15.10 17.58
N GLY A 404 -27.73 -14.14 18.43
CA GLY A 404 -28.65 -13.08 18.06
C GLY A 404 -28.16 -12.26 16.86
N LEU A 405 -26.86 -11.97 16.79
CA LEU A 405 -26.26 -11.31 15.63
C LEU A 405 -26.23 -12.20 14.38
N ASN A 406 -25.88 -13.47 14.55
CA ASN A 406 -25.86 -14.46 13.46
C ASN A 406 -27.26 -14.66 12.86
N GLU A 407 -28.28 -14.86 13.70
CA GLU A 407 -29.68 -15.02 13.29
C GLU A 407 -30.19 -13.77 12.57
N PHE A 408 -29.88 -12.58 13.09
CA PHE A 408 -30.25 -11.31 12.44
C PHE A 408 -29.64 -11.20 11.05
N LEU A 409 -28.33 -11.46 10.89
CA LEU A 409 -27.66 -11.37 9.59
C LEU A 409 -28.13 -12.47 8.63
N CYS A 410 -28.32 -13.71 9.10
CA CYS A 410 -28.89 -14.80 8.31
C CYS A 410 -30.30 -14.44 7.82
N ALA A 411 -31.13 -13.85 8.67
CA ALA A 411 -32.47 -13.39 8.34
C ALA A 411 -32.46 -12.22 7.34
N PHE A 412 -31.52 -11.29 7.51
CA PHE A 412 -31.31 -10.17 6.58
C PHE A 412 -30.92 -10.68 5.19
N ILE A 413 -29.91 -11.55 5.08
CA ILE A 413 -29.45 -12.10 3.79
C ILE A 413 -30.52 -12.97 3.13
N ASN A 414 -31.27 -13.79 3.89
CA ASN A 414 -32.38 -14.60 3.37
C ASN A 414 -33.62 -13.78 2.97
N ARG A 415 -33.59 -12.44 3.09
CA ARG A 415 -34.73 -11.55 2.85
C ARG A 415 -35.96 -11.89 3.70
N SER A 416 -35.76 -12.49 4.88
CA SER A 416 -36.87 -12.85 5.78
C SER A 416 -37.33 -11.68 6.66
N LEU A 417 -36.67 -10.53 6.57
CA LEU A 417 -37.00 -9.30 7.29
C LEU A 417 -37.53 -8.25 6.30
N PRO A 418 -38.86 -8.11 6.14
CA PRO A 418 -39.45 -7.14 5.21
C PRO A 418 -39.06 -5.69 5.51
N THR A 419 -38.72 -5.40 6.78
CA THR A 419 -38.28 -4.09 7.25
C THR A 419 -36.93 -3.66 6.67
N TYR A 420 -36.11 -4.61 6.21
CA TYR A 420 -34.75 -4.36 5.75
C TYR A 420 -34.53 -4.89 4.33
N PRO A 421 -35.17 -4.28 3.30
CA PRO A 421 -34.98 -4.70 1.93
C PRO A 421 -33.56 -4.40 1.43
N TYR A 422 -33.09 -5.26 0.52
CA TYR A 422 -31.85 -5.02 -0.21
C TYR A 422 -31.96 -5.45 -1.67
N THR A 423 -31.21 -4.76 -2.52
CA THR A 423 -31.15 -5.02 -3.97
C THR A 423 -29.76 -5.49 -4.37
N ILE A 424 -29.71 -6.44 -5.30
CA ILE A 424 -28.47 -6.93 -5.91
C ILE A 424 -28.37 -6.33 -7.32
N ARG A 425 -27.23 -5.74 -7.67
CA ARG A 425 -26.96 -5.24 -9.03
C ARG A 425 -25.49 -5.28 -9.40
N HIS A 426 -25.18 -5.09 -10.68
CA HIS A 426 -23.82 -4.86 -11.13
C HIS A 426 -23.45 -3.37 -11.03
N ARG A 427 -22.13 -3.10 -10.95
CA ARG A 427 -21.60 -1.74 -11.02
C ARG A 427 -21.66 -1.22 -12.44
N ASN A 428 -22.05 0.04 -12.59
CA ASN A 428 -21.98 0.75 -13.85
C ASN A 428 -20.53 1.12 -14.19
N LEU A 429 -20.24 1.39 -15.47
CA LEU A 429 -18.90 1.81 -15.92
C LEU A 429 -18.38 3.04 -15.16
N PHE A 430 -19.23 4.04 -14.92
CA PHE A 430 -18.87 5.24 -14.16
C PHE A 430 -18.60 4.95 -12.67
N GLU A 431 -19.33 4.00 -12.09
CA GLU A 431 -19.12 3.57 -10.71
C GLU A 431 -17.79 2.85 -10.55
N ASN A 432 -17.42 2.03 -11.54
CA ASN A 432 -16.12 1.38 -11.61
C ASN A 432 -14.99 2.41 -11.75
N LEU A 433 -15.13 3.37 -12.66
CA LEU A 433 -14.11 4.40 -12.92
C LEU A 433 -13.87 5.32 -11.72
N LEU A 434 -14.94 5.85 -11.13
CA LEU A 434 -14.85 6.80 -10.00
C LEU A 434 -14.69 6.10 -8.65
N ASN A 435 -14.78 4.77 -8.63
CA ASN A 435 -14.85 3.97 -7.42
C ASN A 435 -15.87 4.52 -6.40
N CYS A 436 -17.07 4.85 -6.90
CA CYS A 436 -18.20 5.37 -6.12
C CYS A 436 -19.45 4.53 -6.37
N GLU A 437 -20.34 4.47 -5.38
CA GLU A 437 -21.64 3.81 -5.50
C GLU A 437 -22.71 4.87 -5.70
N PHE A 438 -23.25 4.99 -6.93
CA PHE A 438 -24.41 5.81 -7.17
C PHE A 438 -25.64 5.11 -6.57
N ARG A 439 -26.47 5.87 -5.87
CA ARG A 439 -27.82 5.40 -5.56
C ARG A 439 -28.66 5.66 -6.79
N THR A 440 -29.33 4.64 -7.30
CA THR A 440 -30.29 4.82 -8.39
C THR A 440 -31.38 5.77 -7.91
N ALA A 441 -31.62 6.86 -8.63
CA ALA A 441 -32.59 7.92 -8.29
C ALA A 441 -34.07 7.46 -8.34
N ASN A 442 -34.32 6.16 -8.53
CA ASN A 442 -35.67 5.61 -8.66
C ASN A 442 -36.31 5.30 -7.30
N THR A 443 -35.55 5.33 -6.21
CA THR A 443 -36.11 5.28 -4.86
C THR A 443 -36.44 6.71 -4.46
N SER A 444 -37.70 7.06 -4.68
CA SER A 444 -38.29 8.35 -4.34
C SER A 444 -37.78 8.87 -2.99
N GLU A 445 -37.38 10.14 -2.98
CA GLU A 445 -37.07 10.95 -1.80
C GLU A 445 -38.27 11.14 -0.84
N LEU A 446 -39.30 10.28 -0.93
CA LEU A 446 -40.55 10.33 -0.18
C LEU A 446 -40.71 9.19 0.84
N LEU A 447 -39.80 8.22 0.89
CA LEU A 447 -39.80 7.15 1.90
C LEU A 447 -38.47 7.17 2.65
N ASP A 448 -38.51 7.39 3.96
CA ASP A 448 -37.38 7.40 4.90
C ASP A 448 -36.57 6.07 4.97
N HIS A 449 -36.82 5.12 4.07
CA HIS A 449 -36.19 3.80 4.03
C HIS A 449 -35.36 3.66 2.76
N THR A 450 -34.04 3.77 2.90
CA THR A 450 -33.13 3.62 1.76
C THR A 450 -32.66 2.18 1.68
N GLU A 451 -33.11 1.41 0.69
CA GLU A 451 -32.76 -0.01 0.58
C GLU A 451 -31.24 -0.26 0.62
N SER A 452 -30.82 -1.37 1.26
CA SER A 452 -29.42 -1.77 1.25
C SER A 452 -29.01 -2.24 -0.15
N LEU A 453 -27.75 -2.04 -0.54
CA LEU A 453 -27.28 -2.33 -1.88
C LEU A 453 -26.16 -3.37 -1.84
N PHE A 454 -26.29 -4.41 -2.67
CA PHE A 454 -25.28 -5.44 -2.90
C PHE A 454 -24.81 -5.33 -4.35
N LEU A 455 -23.53 -5.09 -4.53
CA LEU A 455 -22.89 -4.92 -5.82
C LEU A 455 -22.01 -6.12 -6.10
N ILE A 456 -22.26 -6.85 -7.18
CA ILE A 456 -21.44 -8.01 -7.57
C ILE A 456 -20.01 -7.53 -7.88
N ASP A 457 -19.01 -8.19 -7.28
CA ASP A 457 -17.60 -7.78 -7.32
C ASP A 457 -16.70 -8.85 -7.95
N HIS A 458 -16.59 -8.83 -9.28
CA HIS A 458 -15.68 -9.73 -10.01
C HIS A 458 -14.20 -9.34 -9.87
N ASP A 459 -13.91 -8.07 -9.57
CA ASP A 459 -12.55 -7.52 -9.47
C ASP A 459 -11.87 -7.81 -8.13
N ARG A 460 -12.56 -8.51 -7.22
CA ARG A 460 -12.06 -8.90 -5.89
C ARG A 460 -11.62 -7.68 -5.07
N ASN A 461 -12.40 -6.61 -5.11
CA ASN A 461 -12.17 -5.38 -4.36
C ASN A 461 -12.11 -5.61 -2.83
N PHE A 462 -12.64 -6.73 -2.34
CA PHE A 462 -12.41 -7.21 -0.97
C PHE A 462 -10.93 -7.19 -0.57
N SER A 463 -9.97 -7.31 -1.51
CA SER A 463 -8.54 -7.19 -1.22
C SER A 463 -8.17 -5.87 -0.55
N LYS A 464 -8.98 -4.80 -0.65
CA LYS A 464 -8.79 -3.53 0.07
C LYS A 464 -8.81 -3.70 1.61
N THR A 465 -9.38 -4.78 2.14
CA THR A 465 -9.37 -5.09 3.58
C THR A 465 -8.01 -5.61 4.07
N ILE A 466 -7.17 -6.10 3.16
CA ILE A 466 -5.86 -6.70 3.43
C ILE A 466 -4.73 -5.94 2.70
N PHE A 467 -3.47 -6.27 2.97
CA PHE A 467 -2.33 -5.60 2.33
C PHE A 467 -2.30 -5.71 0.81
N ALA A 468 -2.78 -6.83 0.24
CA ALA A 468 -2.84 -7.03 -1.20
C ALA A 468 -3.63 -5.94 -1.97
N GLY A 469 -4.62 -5.29 -1.35
CA GLY A 469 -5.36 -4.17 -1.96
C GLY A 469 -4.62 -2.83 -1.97
N TYR A 470 -3.53 -2.71 -1.20
CA TYR A 470 -2.69 -1.51 -1.09
C TYR A 470 -1.24 -1.77 -1.53
N GLU A 471 -1.04 -2.78 -2.39
CA GLU A 471 0.28 -3.18 -2.89
C GLU A 471 1.05 -2.01 -3.50
N ASN A 472 0.38 -1.14 -4.26
CA ASN A 472 1.00 0.05 -4.86
C ASN A 472 1.49 1.05 -3.81
N SER A 473 0.69 1.33 -2.77
CA SER A 473 1.10 2.23 -1.70
C SER A 473 2.27 1.66 -0.90
N LEU A 474 2.23 0.36 -0.59
CA LEU A 474 3.32 -0.33 0.10
C LEU A 474 4.60 -0.37 -0.74
N PHE A 475 4.49 -0.60 -2.05
CA PHE A 475 5.61 -0.54 -2.97
C PHE A 475 6.25 0.84 -3.03
N ILE A 476 5.44 1.90 -3.16
CA ILE A 476 5.93 3.28 -3.19
C ILE A 476 6.61 3.63 -1.86
N TRP A 477 6.04 3.24 -0.72
CA TRP A 477 6.65 3.49 0.58
C TRP A 477 7.98 2.76 0.77
N ASN A 478 8.06 1.48 0.41
CA ASN A 478 9.32 0.72 0.45
C ASN A 478 10.38 1.34 -0.46
N THR A 479 9.99 1.74 -1.67
CA THR A 479 10.89 2.41 -2.61
C THR A 479 11.34 3.76 -2.05
N ALA A 480 10.42 4.59 -1.55
CA ALA A 480 10.74 5.90 -0.97
C ALA A 480 11.67 5.77 0.26
N THR A 481 11.48 4.73 1.09
CA THR A 481 12.35 4.43 2.23
C THR A 481 13.76 4.08 1.77
N PHE A 482 13.89 3.21 0.77
CA PHE A 482 15.18 2.84 0.20
C PHE A 482 15.91 4.05 -0.38
N LEU A 483 15.20 4.86 -1.17
CA LEU A 483 15.75 6.06 -1.80
C LEU A 483 16.15 7.11 -0.76
N PHE A 484 15.35 7.31 0.28
CA PHE A 484 15.64 8.23 1.38
C PHE A 484 16.93 7.85 2.10
N VAL A 485 17.07 6.58 2.51
CA VAL A 485 18.27 6.12 3.21
C VAL A 485 19.50 6.18 2.31
N ASP A 486 19.39 5.76 1.05
CA ASP A 486 20.51 5.82 0.11
C ASP A 486 20.95 7.26 -0.17
N TYR A 487 20.01 8.20 -0.28
CA TYR A 487 20.32 9.60 -0.57
C TYR A 487 21.21 10.24 0.52
N PHE A 488 20.96 9.92 1.79
CA PHE A 488 21.74 10.48 2.90
C PHE A 488 22.98 9.65 3.27
N ALA A 489 22.90 8.31 3.18
CA ALA A 489 24.01 7.44 3.56
C ALA A 489 24.97 7.10 2.41
N SER A 490 24.57 7.37 1.15
CA SER A 490 25.28 6.94 -0.05
C SER A 490 25.65 5.45 -0.05
N ASN A 491 24.79 4.61 0.54
CA ASN A 491 25.04 3.18 0.73
C ASN A 491 23.77 2.34 0.50
N TYR A 492 23.76 1.59 -0.61
CA TYR A 492 22.66 0.70 -0.98
C TYR A 492 22.44 -0.46 -0.01
N VAL A 493 23.50 -0.96 0.65
CA VAL A 493 23.38 -2.06 1.62
C VAL A 493 22.64 -1.57 2.87
N LEU A 494 23.00 -0.39 3.38
CA LEU A 494 22.32 0.20 4.52
C LEU A 494 20.85 0.51 4.17
N ALA A 495 20.60 1.06 2.98
CA ALA A 495 19.25 1.31 2.48
C ALA A 495 18.40 0.03 2.41
N ALA A 496 18.96 -1.08 1.92
CA ALA A 496 18.29 -2.37 1.87
C ALA A 496 17.94 -2.89 3.28
N ILE A 497 18.88 -2.85 4.22
CA ILE A 497 18.68 -3.31 5.60
C ILE A 497 17.58 -2.51 6.30
N ILE A 498 17.65 -1.17 6.25
CA ILE A 498 16.64 -0.32 6.89
C ILE A 498 15.26 -0.50 6.27
N THR A 499 15.19 -0.58 4.93
CA THR A 499 13.91 -0.82 4.23
C THR A 499 13.31 -2.18 4.62
N TYR A 500 14.14 -3.22 4.70
CA TYR A 500 13.70 -4.55 5.13
C TYR A 500 13.16 -4.54 6.56
N LEU A 501 13.89 -3.91 7.49
CA LEU A 501 13.49 -3.78 8.89
C LEU A 501 12.17 -3.02 9.04
N LEU A 502 12.02 -1.88 8.35
CA LEU A 502 10.78 -1.10 8.40
C LEU A 502 9.59 -1.87 7.81
N ASN A 503 9.77 -2.57 6.69
CA ASN A 503 8.74 -3.43 6.12
C ASN A 503 8.35 -4.57 7.08
N LEU A 504 9.32 -5.20 7.75
CA LEU A 504 9.07 -6.24 8.75
C LEU A 504 8.28 -5.69 9.94
N ILE A 505 8.66 -4.52 10.47
CA ILE A 505 7.93 -3.84 11.55
C ILE A 505 6.49 -3.53 11.12
N ALA A 506 6.28 -3.00 9.92
CA ALA A 506 4.94 -2.69 9.41
C ALA A 506 4.05 -3.94 9.31
N VAL A 507 4.60 -5.07 8.84
CA VAL A 507 3.90 -6.36 8.79
C VAL A 507 3.55 -6.86 10.20
N GLN A 508 4.48 -6.81 11.14
CA GLN A 508 4.26 -7.22 12.53
C GLN A 508 3.20 -6.36 13.24
N ILE A 509 3.25 -5.03 13.06
CA ILE A 509 2.24 -4.12 13.60
C ILE A 509 0.87 -4.47 13.03
N ARG A 510 0.77 -4.65 11.70
CA ARG A 510 -0.49 -5.01 11.05
C ARG A 510 -1.04 -6.36 11.51
N GLN A 511 -0.20 -7.37 11.65
CA GLN A 511 -0.61 -8.70 12.12
C GLN A 511 -1.08 -8.63 13.57
N SER A 512 -0.32 -7.99 14.46
CA SER A 512 -0.67 -7.88 15.87
C SER A 512 -1.97 -7.09 16.09
N LEU A 513 -2.13 -5.92 15.44
CA LEU A 513 -3.35 -5.13 15.55
C LEU A 513 -4.54 -5.81 14.87
N GLY A 514 -4.29 -6.50 13.75
CA GLY A 514 -5.29 -7.26 13.02
C GLY A 514 -5.86 -8.44 13.81
N GLN A 515 -4.99 -9.25 14.43
CA GLN A 515 -5.37 -10.34 15.33
C GLN A 515 -6.14 -9.82 16.54
N GLN A 516 -5.71 -8.70 17.13
CA GLN A 516 -6.43 -8.08 18.26
C GLN A 516 -7.82 -7.63 17.86
N ASN A 517 -7.96 -7.00 16.70
CA ASN A 517 -9.25 -6.56 16.21
C ASN A 517 -10.16 -7.74 15.88
N LEU A 518 -9.63 -8.77 15.21
CA LEU A 518 -10.36 -10.00 14.90
C LEU A 518 -10.89 -10.65 16.18
N ALA A 519 -10.00 -10.92 17.15
CA ALA A 519 -10.38 -11.52 18.43
C ALA A 519 -11.43 -10.69 19.19
N LYS A 520 -11.33 -9.36 19.16
CA LYS A 520 -12.29 -8.45 19.81
C LYS A 520 -13.67 -8.47 19.14
N LYS A 521 -13.73 -8.70 17.82
CA LYS A 521 -14.95 -8.55 17.01
C LYS A 521 -15.66 -9.88 16.76
N THR A 522 -14.94 -11.00 16.75
CA THR A 522 -15.48 -12.32 16.33
C THR A 522 -15.61 -13.35 17.46
N LEU A 523 -15.36 -13.00 18.73
CA LEU A 523 -15.29 -13.92 19.89
C LEU A 523 -14.15 -14.95 19.87
N ILE A 524 -13.34 -14.97 18.82
CA ILE A 524 -12.33 -16.01 18.66
C ILE A 524 -11.15 -15.69 19.58
N PRO A 525 -10.75 -16.61 20.48
CA PRO A 525 -9.60 -16.37 21.33
C PRO A 525 -8.35 -16.16 20.47
N LYS A 526 -7.51 -15.19 20.86
CA LYS A 526 -6.29 -14.86 20.13
C LYS A 526 -5.33 -16.06 19.96
N SER A 527 -5.39 -17.05 20.85
CA SER A 527 -4.59 -18.28 20.77
C SER A 527 -4.87 -19.14 19.53
N PHE A 528 -6.03 -18.97 18.89
CA PHE A 528 -6.40 -19.67 17.67
C PHE A 528 -6.12 -18.86 16.40
N LEU A 529 -5.60 -17.63 16.53
CA LEU A 529 -5.25 -16.77 15.40
C LEU A 529 -3.74 -16.76 15.23
N ILE A 530 -3.26 -17.34 14.13
CA ILE A 530 -1.85 -17.41 13.78
C ILE A 530 -1.42 -16.18 12.97
#